data_AF-A0A1T5GKE4-F1
#
_entry.id   AF-A0A1T5GKE4-F1
#
_cell.length_a   1.000
_cell.length_b   1.000
_cell.length_c   1.000
_cell.angle_alpha   90.00
_cell.angle_beta   90.00
_cell.angle_gamma   90.00
#
_symmetry.space_group_name_H-M   'P 1'
#
loop_
_entity.id
_entity.type
_entity.pdbx_description
1 polymer ?
#
loop_
_entity_poly.entity_id
_entity_poly.type
_entity_poly.pdbx_seq_one_letter_code
_entity_poly.pdbx_strand_id
1 'polypeptide(L)'
;MSFAYFLRKKVRATRGLSEKFTILENNYTLHTTMEEIKTLPQLSSEEIRVLGCLLEKSKTTPEYYPMTINSLQAACNQKTSRKPVVNYDESTIISTLDGLKRRGLVSTVVGGGSRVTKYKHNIAIQYPLVPAELAALCLLFLRGPLTAGEINSNSGRLYEFETLDEVQELLNKLSEEETPYVRLLAKRPGQKEARYIHLFGEFDEEDYEANSIPTTTGSSSQVQALEERVATLETELSTLREEFNKLMAELS
;
A
#
# COMPACT_ATOMS: atom_id res chain seq x y z
N MET A 1 -11.97 -34.99 -8.18
CA MET A 1 -12.90 -35.97 -7.57
C MET A 1 -12.21 -36.52 -6.32
N SER A 2 -12.54 -35.95 -5.16
CA SER A 2 -11.70 -36.05 -3.95
C SER A 2 -11.71 -37.44 -3.33
N PHE A 3 -10.53 -37.87 -2.86
CA PHE A 3 -10.22 -39.11 -2.14
C PHE A 3 -11.17 -39.38 -0.95
N ALA A 4 -11.81 -38.31 -0.43
CA ALA A 4 -12.83 -38.34 0.62
C ALA A 4 -14.09 -39.17 0.28
N TYR A 5 -14.45 -39.34 -1.00
CA TYR A 5 -15.66 -40.09 -1.37
C TYR A 5 -15.46 -41.62 -1.23
N PHE A 6 -14.23 -42.11 -1.38
CA PHE A 6 -13.92 -43.55 -1.37
C PHE A 6 -13.93 -44.16 0.05
N LEU A 7 -13.58 -43.36 1.06
CA LEU A 7 -13.54 -43.81 2.46
C LEU A 7 -14.93 -43.91 3.11
N ARG A 8 -15.95 -43.25 2.54
CA ARG A 8 -17.30 -43.20 3.11
C ARG A 8 -18.08 -44.51 3.00
N LYS A 9 -17.63 -45.46 2.17
CA LYS A 9 -18.35 -46.73 1.91
C LYS A 9 -17.80 -47.95 2.66
N LYS A 10 -16.76 -47.80 3.48
CA LYS A 10 -16.05 -48.94 4.09
C LYS A 10 -15.92 -48.90 5.62
N VAL A 11 -16.85 -48.27 6.33
CA VAL A 11 -16.91 -48.35 7.80
C VAL A 11 -18.34 -48.71 8.23
N ARG A 12 -18.68 -49.99 8.04
CA ARG A 12 -19.85 -50.63 8.64
C ARG A 12 -19.40 -51.88 9.38
N ALA A 13 -18.49 -51.73 10.34
CA ALA A 13 -18.18 -52.74 11.35
C ALA A 13 -17.29 -52.13 12.45
N THR A 14 -17.53 -52.55 13.69
CA THR A 14 -16.78 -52.28 14.93
C THR A 14 -17.19 -51.03 15.74
N ARG A 15 -17.96 -51.30 16.80
CA ARG A 15 -18.59 -50.36 17.74
C ARG A 15 -17.65 -49.93 18.90
N GLY A 16 -16.34 -49.98 18.69
CA GLY A 16 -15.31 -49.72 19.72
C GLY A 16 -14.21 -48.74 19.32
N LEU A 17 -14.24 -48.20 18.10
CA LEU A 17 -13.32 -47.14 17.65
C LEU A 17 -13.89 -45.72 17.82
N SER A 18 -15.18 -45.60 18.16
CA SER A 18 -15.90 -44.32 18.17
C SER A 18 -15.34 -43.32 19.18
N GLU A 19 -15.06 -43.72 20.43
CA GLU A 19 -14.61 -42.78 21.46
C GLU A 19 -13.17 -42.29 21.25
N LYS A 20 -12.27 -43.15 20.76
CA LYS A 20 -10.91 -42.73 20.40
C LYS A 20 -10.89 -41.85 19.14
N PHE A 21 -11.80 -42.08 18.19
CA PHE A 21 -12.00 -41.18 17.06
C PHE A 21 -12.58 -39.84 17.48
N THR A 22 -13.54 -39.79 18.41
CA THR A 22 -14.12 -38.53 18.91
C THR A 22 -13.10 -37.69 19.68
N ILE A 23 -12.18 -38.30 20.45
CA ILE A 23 -11.11 -37.57 21.13
C ILE A 23 -10.06 -37.07 20.12
N LEU A 24 -9.74 -37.85 19.08
CA LEU A 24 -8.84 -37.42 18.01
C LEU A 24 -9.47 -36.35 17.11
N GLU A 25 -10.76 -36.45 16.79
CA GLU A 25 -11.52 -35.43 16.05
C GLU A 25 -11.62 -34.15 16.87
N ASN A 26 -11.90 -34.20 18.17
CA ASN A 26 -11.89 -32.98 18.99
C ASN A 26 -10.51 -32.32 19.06
N ASN A 27 -9.43 -33.09 19.15
CA ASN A 27 -8.07 -32.53 19.13
C ASN A 27 -7.64 -32.03 17.73
N TYR A 28 -8.16 -32.60 16.64
CA TYR A 28 -7.95 -32.10 15.28
C TYR A 28 -8.82 -30.88 14.95
N THR A 29 -10.02 -30.80 15.55
CA THR A 29 -10.96 -29.68 15.36
C THR A 29 -10.55 -28.47 16.18
N LEU A 30 -9.89 -28.65 17.34
CA LEU A 30 -9.29 -27.54 18.09
C LEU A 30 -8.01 -26.98 17.43
N HIS A 31 -7.40 -27.71 16.50
CA HIS A 31 -6.31 -27.23 15.65
C HIS A 31 -6.78 -26.76 14.27
N THR A 32 -8.09 -26.76 14.00
CA THR A 32 -8.67 -26.03 12.87
C THR A 32 -8.71 -24.55 13.25
N THR A 33 -7.50 -23.99 13.23
CA THR A 33 -7.13 -22.58 13.12
C THR A 33 -8.30 -21.62 13.16
N MET A 34 -8.46 -20.94 14.30
CA MET A 34 -8.79 -19.52 14.30
C MET A 34 -8.11 -18.89 13.07
N GLU A 35 -8.88 -18.39 12.12
CA GLU A 35 -8.32 -17.48 11.11
C GLU A 35 -7.72 -16.34 11.92
N GLU A 36 -6.38 -16.33 12.04
CA GLU A 36 -5.67 -15.24 12.68
C GLU A 36 -6.08 -13.97 11.91
N ILE A 37 -6.84 -13.10 12.56
CA ILE A 37 -7.17 -11.77 12.04
C ILE A 37 -5.83 -11.12 11.71
N LYS A 38 -5.51 -11.12 10.43
CA LYS A 38 -4.20 -10.71 9.98
C LYS A 38 -4.13 -9.20 10.00
N THR A 39 -3.57 -8.66 11.07
CA THR A 39 -3.37 -7.23 11.25
C THR A 39 -2.59 -6.67 10.05
N LEU A 40 -3.12 -5.61 9.44
CA LEU A 40 -2.45 -4.94 8.34
C LEU A 40 -1.10 -4.35 8.77
N PRO A 41 -0.09 -4.39 7.90
CA PRO A 41 1.21 -3.85 8.21
C PRO A 41 1.13 -2.33 8.17
N GLN A 42 1.81 -1.67 9.10
CA GLN A 42 2.05 -0.23 9.02
C GLN A 42 3.31 -0.01 8.18
N LEU A 43 3.11 0.41 6.93
CA LEU A 43 4.17 0.68 5.96
C LEU A 43 4.50 2.18 5.92
N SER A 44 5.76 2.51 5.65
CA SER A 44 6.18 3.89 5.40
C SER A 44 5.67 4.40 4.04
N SER A 45 5.77 5.72 3.83
CA SER A 45 5.40 6.35 2.57
C SER A 45 6.19 5.80 1.36
N GLU A 46 7.47 5.51 1.56
CA GLU A 46 8.39 4.92 0.59
C GLU A 46 8.00 3.47 0.29
N GLU A 47 7.70 2.68 1.33
CA GLU A 47 7.26 1.29 1.21
C GLU A 47 5.95 1.19 0.39
N ILE A 48 4.98 2.07 0.68
CA ILE A 48 3.72 2.18 -0.07
C ILE A 48 3.99 2.55 -1.52
N ARG A 49 4.86 3.54 -1.77
CA ARG A 49 5.21 3.98 -3.13
C ARG A 49 5.83 2.86 -3.94
N VAL A 50 6.82 2.16 -3.37
CA VAL A 50 7.51 1.04 -4.03
C VAL A 50 6.52 -0.08 -4.35
N LEU A 51 5.66 -0.44 -3.39
CA LEU A 51 4.68 -1.51 -3.58
C LEU A 51 3.64 -1.15 -4.65
N GLY A 52 3.14 0.09 -4.64
CA GLY A 52 2.25 0.61 -5.67
C GLY A 52 2.89 0.60 -7.06
N CYS A 53 4.18 0.94 -7.18
CA CYS A 53 4.87 0.88 -8.47
C CYS A 53 5.04 -0.56 -8.98
N LEU A 54 5.38 -1.50 -8.10
CA LEU A 54 5.46 -2.92 -8.48
C LEU A 54 4.10 -3.50 -8.88
N LEU A 55 3.02 -3.06 -8.23
CA LEU A 55 1.64 -3.43 -8.62
C LEU A 55 1.31 -2.86 -10.00
N GLU A 56 1.49 -1.55 -10.19
CA GLU A 56 1.19 -0.86 -11.44
C GLU A 56 1.93 -1.49 -12.63
N LYS A 57 3.24 -1.68 -12.50
CA LYS A 57 4.08 -2.17 -13.60
C LYS A 57 3.91 -3.65 -13.89
N SER A 58 3.43 -4.45 -12.93
CA SER A 58 3.07 -5.85 -13.20
C SER A 58 1.92 -6.02 -14.20
N LYS A 59 1.02 -5.02 -14.26
CA LYS A 59 -0.16 -5.03 -15.14
C LYS A 59 0.04 -4.18 -16.38
N THR A 60 0.57 -2.98 -16.22
CA THR A 60 0.68 -1.99 -17.31
C THR A 60 1.84 -2.26 -18.25
N THR A 61 2.88 -2.95 -17.78
CA THR A 61 4.14 -3.23 -18.49
C THR A 61 4.73 -4.59 -18.07
N PRO A 62 4.00 -5.71 -18.27
CA PRO A 62 4.40 -7.03 -17.80
C PRO A 62 5.74 -7.51 -18.38
N GLU A 63 6.13 -7.03 -19.56
CA GLU A 63 7.40 -7.32 -20.23
C GLU A 63 8.63 -6.81 -19.46
N TYR A 64 8.46 -5.79 -18.62
CA TYR A 64 9.51 -5.25 -17.75
C TYR A 64 9.41 -5.75 -16.30
N TYR A 65 8.46 -6.64 -16.01
CA TYR A 65 8.26 -7.23 -14.68
C TYR A 65 8.80 -8.68 -14.65
N PRO A 66 9.53 -9.12 -13.60
CA PRO A 66 9.92 -8.37 -12.40
C PRO A 66 10.98 -7.30 -12.68
N MET A 67 10.99 -6.26 -11.84
CA MET A 67 11.70 -5.00 -12.10
C MET A 67 13.09 -4.95 -11.46
N THR A 68 14.04 -4.27 -12.10
CA THR A 68 15.35 -3.94 -11.49
C THR A 68 15.23 -2.69 -10.60
N ILE A 69 16.23 -2.43 -9.75
CA ILE A 69 16.27 -1.23 -8.89
C ILE A 69 16.11 0.05 -9.73
N ASN A 70 16.88 0.19 -10.81
CA ASN A 70 16.84 1.38 -11.68
C ASN A 70 15.44 1.61 -12.28
N SER A 71 14.80 0.54 -12.77
CA SER A 71 13.45 0.65 -13.33
C SER A 71 12.40 1.00 -12.26
N LEU A 72 12.58 0.50 -11.04
CA LEU A 72 11.69 0.77 -9.93
C LEU A 72 11.85 2.21 -9.41
N GLN A 73 13.08 2.70 -9.28
CA GLN A 73 13.37 4.10 -8.94
C GLN A 73 12.72 5.05 -9.95
N ALA A 74 12.90 4.77 -11.24
CA ALA A 74 12.25 5.54 -12.31
C ALA A 74 10.72 5.52 -12.22
N ALA A 75 10.12 4.39 -11.80
CA ALA A 75 8.69 4.28 -11.58
C ALA A 75 8.19 5.03 -10.33
N CYS A 76 8.98 5.08 -9.25
CA CYS A 76 8.64 5.80 -8.03
C CYS A 76 8.65 7.32 -8.24
N ASN A 77 9.61 7.80 -9.04
CA ASN A 77 9.88 9.22 -9.29
C ASN A 77 9.12 9.77 -10.52
N GLN A 78 8.11 9.05 -11.04
CA GLN A 78 7.31 9.55 -12.16
C GLN A 78 6.57 10.84 -11.77
N LYS A 79 6.55 11.82 -12.68
CA LYS A 79 5.82 13.09 -12.47
C LYS A 79 4.31 12.93 -12.66
N THR A 80 3.90 11.95 -13.45
CA THR A 80 2.50 11.66 -13.72
C THR A 80 2.03 10.51 -12.85
N SER A 81 0.74 10.52 -12.51
CA SER A 81 0.13 9.43 -11.74
C SER A 81 0.75 9.17 -10.37
N ARG A 82 1.41 10.17 -9.78
CA ARG A 82 1.96 10.15 -8.43
C ARG A 82 1.49 11.37 -7.65
N LYS A 83 1.02 11.15 -6.42
CA LYS A 83 0.73 12.22 -5.46
C LYS A 83 1.17 11.73 -4.06
N PRO A 84 2.16 12.38 -3.43
CA PRO A 84 3.01 13.45 -3.94
C PRO A 84 4.01 12.96 -5.00
N VAL A 85 4.52 13.88 -5.83
CA VAL A 85 5.70 13.61 -6.66
C VAL A 85 6.93 13.57 -5.74
N VAL A 86 7.79 12.58 -5.90
CA VAL A 86 8.97 12.35 -5.06
C VAL A 86 10.22 12.24 -5.92
N ASN A 87 11.38 12.27 -5.28
CA ASN A 87 12.66 12.04 -5.91
C ASN A 87 13.54 11.15 -5.03
N TYR A 88 13.24 9.86 -5.00
CA TYR A 88 14.03 8.88 -4.25
C TYR A 88 15.34 8.56 -4.97
N ASP A 89 16.40 8.44 -4.19
CA ASP A 89 17.69 7.94 -4.65
C ASP A 89 17.74 6.40 -4.61
N GLU A 90 18.81 5.83 -5.15
CA GLU A 90 18.99 4.38 -5.20
C GLU A 90 19.06 3.76 -3.78
N SER A 91 19.72 4.47 -2.85
CA SER A 91 19.91 4.01 -1.47
C SER A 91 18.57 3.87 -0.73
N THR A 92 17.67 4.84 -0.89
CA THR A 92 16.31 4.79 -0.35
C THR A 92 15.53 3.59 -0.89
N ILE A 93 15.62 3.33 -2.20
CA ILE A 93 14.93 2.19 -2.83
C ILE A 93 15.46 0.86 -2.29
N ILE A 94 16.78 0.71 -2.14
CA ILE A 94 17.39 -0.50 -1.58
C ILE A 94 16.91 -0.75 -0.15
N SER A 95 17.00 0.26 0.72
CA SER A 95 16.56 0.16 2.11
C SER A 95 15.07 -0.19 2.23
N THR A 96 14.25 0.45 1.39
CA THR A 96 12.80 0.20 1.31
C THR A 96 12.49 -1.24 0.88
N LEU A 97 13.19 -1.73 -0.16
CA LEU A 97 13.04 -3.10 -0.63
C LEU A 97 13.46 -4.12 0.44
N ASP A 98 14.48 -3.82 1.23
CA ASP A 98 14.90 -4.67 2.36
C ASP A 98 13.82 -4.74 3.44
N GLY A 99 13.17 -3.61 3.77
CA GLY A 99 11.99 -3.57 4.65
C GLY A 99 10.85 -4.44 4.13
N LEU A 100 10.45 -4.25 2.87
CA LEU A 100 9.36 -5.01 2.24
C LEU A 100 9.66 -6.50 2.12
N LYS A 101 10.92 -6.89 1.86
CA LYS A 101 11.36 -8.30 1.83
C LYS A 101 11.23 -8.95 3.19
N ARG A 102 11.67 -8.28 4.27
CA ARG A 102 11.53 -8.81 5.65
C ARG A 102 10.07 -9.05 6.03
N ARG A 103 9.14 -8.23 5.52
CA ARG A 103 7.69 -8.37 5.72
C ARG A 103 7.02 -9.36 4.76
N GLY A 104 7.76 -9.99 3.84
CA GLY A 104 7.21 -10.93 2.84
C GLY A 104 6.42 -10.29 1.70
N LEU A 105 6.33 -8.96 1.63
CA LEU A 105 5.55 -8.21 0.63
C LEU A 105 6.26 -8.10 -0.73
N VAL A 106 7.56 -8.31 -0.77
CA VAL A 106 8.39 -8.31 -1.98
C VAL A 106 9.30 -9.54 -1.98
N SER A 107 9.59 -10.07 -3.17
CA SER A 107 10.55 -11.15 -3.36
C SER A 107 11.50 -10.86 -4.51
N THR A 108 12.68 -11.45 -4.44
CA THR A 108 13.67 -11.38 -5.51
C THR A 108 13.48 -12.53 -6.50
N VAL A 109 13.78 -12.25 -7.76
CA VAL A 109 13.87 -13.24 -8.83
C VAL A 109 15.25 -13.11 -9.45
N VAL A 110 16.02 -14.19 -9.41
CA VAL A 110 17.31 -14.31 -10.08
C VAL A 110 17.14 -15.36 -11.17
N GLY A 111 17.15 -14.93 -12.44
CA GLY A 111 17.03 -15.85 -13.57
C GLY A 111 18.33 -16.61 -13.78
N GLY A 112 18.25 -17.89 -14.19
CA GLY A 112 19.37 -18.85 -14.31
C GLY A 112 20.51 -18.50 -15.29
N GLY A 113 20.59 -17.26 -15.77
CA GLY A 113 21.71 -16.72 -16.53
C GLY A 113 21.89 -15.20 -16.39
N SER A 114 21.04 -14.50 -15.64
CA SER A 114 21.14 -13.05 -15.44
C SER A 114 21.64 -12.77 -14.03
N ARG A 115 22.74 -12.03 -13.91
CA ARG A 115 23.31 -11.58 -12.62
C ARG A 115 22.51 -10.46 -11.97
N VAL A 116 21.52 -9.89 -12.67
CA VAL A 116 20.77 -8.73 -12.19
C VAL A 116 19.58 -9.19 -11.36
N THR A 117 19.58 -8.83 -10.07
CA THR A 117 18.45 -9.06 -9.17
C THR A 117 17.23 -8.27 -9.62
N LYS A 118 16.11 -8.98 -9.79
CA LYS A 118 14.81 -8.38 -10.09
C LYS A 118 13.86 -8.55 -8.90
N TYR A 119 12.87 -7.69 -8.79
CA TYR A 119 11.93 -7.61 -7.66
C TYR A 119 10.49 -7.77 -8.15
N LYS A 120 9.72 -8.56 -7.41
CA LYS A 120 8.27 -8.77 -7.60
C LYS A 120 7.52 -8.51 -6.30
N HIS A 121 6.28 -8.05 -6.41
CA HIS A 121 5.37 -7.92 -5.27
C HIS A 121 4.75 -9.29 -4.92
N ASN A 122 4.38 -9.45 -3.66
CA ASN A 122 3.69 -10.63 -3.12
C ASN A 122 2.39 -10.27 -2.38
N ILE A 123 1.91 -9.03 -2.48
CA ILE A 123 0.73 -8.57 -1.72
C ILE A 123 -0.51 -9.47 -1.95
N ALA A 124 -0.74 -9.92 -3.19
CA ALA A 124 -1.86 -10.83 -3.54
C ALA A 124 -1.71 -12.25 -2.99
N ILE A 125 -0.50 -12.65 -2.61
CA ILE A 125 -0.23 -13.92 -1.93
C ILE A 125 -0.47 -13.73 -0.43
N GLN A 126 -0.13 -12.55 0.10
CA GLN A 126 -0.19 -12.28 1.52
C GLN A 126 -1.59 -11.92 2.01
N TYR A 127 -2.38 -11.29 1.16
CA TYR A 127 -3.77 -10.91 1.34
C TYR A 127 -4.55 -11.43 0.13
N PRO A 128 -5.66 -12.17 0.31
CA PRO A 128 -6.39 -12.84 -0.76
C PRO A 128 -7.23 -11.85 -1.61
N LEU A 129 -6.57 -10.82 -2.15
CA LEU A 129 -7.17 -9.73 -2.91
C LEU A 129 -7.32 -10.13 -4.38
N VAL A 130 -8.51 -9.87 -4.96
CA VAL A 130 -8.77 -10.12 -6.38
C VAL A 130 -8.20 -9.00 -7.27
N PRO A 131 -8.06 -9.21 -8.59
CA PRO A 131 -7.44 -8.21 -9.48
C PRO A 131 -8.09 -6.81 -9.44
N ALA A 132 -9.42 -6.74 -9.31
CA ALA A 132 -10.18 -5.50 -9.19
C ALA A 132 -9.80 -4.72 -7.91
N GLU A 133 -9.69 -5.42 -6.79
CA GLU A 133 -9.33 -4.86 -5.48
C GLU A 133 -7.88 -4.36 -5.48
N LEU A 134 -6.97 -5.13 -6.09
CA LEU A 134 -5.57 -4.72 -6.28
C LEU A 134 -5.43 -3.47 -7.16
N ALA A 135 -6.28 -3.31 -8.17
CA ALA A 135 -6.27 -2.12 -9.02
C ALA A 135 -6.69 -0.87 -8.23
N ALA A 136 -7.74 -0.95 -7.42
CA ALA A 136 -8.17 0.13 -6.54
C ALA A 136 -7.09 0.49 -5.51
N LEU A 137 -6.53 -0.50 -4.81
CA LEU A 137 -5.45 -0.30 -3.85
C LEU A 137 -4.19 0.30 -4.49
N CYS A 138 -3.82 -0.17 -5.68
CA CYS A 138 -2.68 0.38 -6.42
C CYS A 138 -2.86 1.88 -6.69
N LEU A 139 -4.06 2.33 -7.06
CA LEU A 139 -4.34 3.74 -7.29
C LEU A 139 -4.27 4.54 -5.99
N LEU A 140 -4.83 4.02 -4.90
CA LEU A 140 -4.78 4.66 -3.58
C LEU A 140 -3.34 4.79 -3.07
N PHE A 141 -2.49 3.76 -3.25
CA PHE A 141 -1.07 3.82 -2.87
C PHE A 141 -0.29 4.88 -3.63
N LEU A 142 -0.61 5.09 -4.91
CA LEU A 142 0.15 5.99 -5.77
C LEU A 142 -0.35 7.43 -5.75
N ARG A 143 -1.63 7.65 -5.41
CA ARG A 143 -2.30 8.94 -5.57
C ARG A 143 -2.96 9.47 -4.29
N GLY A 144 -2.91 8.72 -3.18
CA GLY A 144 -3.58 9.08 -1.93
C GLY A 144 -5.10 8.90 -2.01
N PRO A 145 -5.89 9.69 -1.24
CA PRO A 145 -7.33 9.49 -1.18
C PRO A 145 -8.06 9.87 -2.48
N LEU A 146 -8.90 8.95 -2.99
CA LEU A 146 -9.61 9.09 -4.27
C LEU A 146 -11.11 8.84 -4.12
N THR A 147 -11.93 9.46 -4.98
CA THR A 147 -13.35 9.09 -5.13
C THR A 147 -13.50 7.81 -5.98
N ALA A 148 -14.65 7.15 -5.90
CA ALA A 148 -14.97 6.02 -6.77
C ALA A 148 -14.89 6.40 -8.26
N GLY A 149 -15.33 7.61 -8.63
CA GLY A 149 -15.24 8.12 -10.01
C GLY A 149 -13.81 8.33 -10.49
N GLU A 150 -12.93 8.84 -9.62
CA GLU A 150 -11.50 8.97 -9.90
C GLU A 150 -10.84 7.59 -10.06
N ILE A 151 -11.20 6.60 -9.24
CA ILE A 151 -10.69 5.22 -9.36
C ILE A 151 -11.14 4.62 -10.69
N ASN A 152 -12.43 4.69 -11.03
CA ASN A 152 -12.96 4.17 -12.28
C ASN A 152 -12.19 4.75 -13.49
N SER A 153 -12.06 6.09 -13.54
CA SER A 153 -11.43 6.80 -14.66
C SER A 153 -9.93 6.50 -14.81
N ASN A 154 -9.21 6.18 -13.74
CA ASN A 154 -7.75 5.96 -13.75
C ASN A 154 -7.36 4.48 -13.77
N SER A 155 -8.32 3.57 -13.63
CA SER A 155 -8.06 2.13 -13.48
C SER A 155 -7.86 1.39 -14.80
N GLY A 156 -8.31 1.91 -15.95
CA GLY A 156 -8.49 1.12 -17.17
C GLY A 156 -7.28 0.32 -17.70
N ARG A 157 -6.04 0.73 -17.40
CA ARG A 157 -4.83 -0.06 -17.73
C ARG A 157 -4.45 -1.13 -16.70
N LEU A 158 -5.02 -1.07 -15.50
CA LEU A 158 -4.85 -2.01 -14.39
C LEU A 158 -5.97 -3.06 -14.37
N TYR A 159 -7.21 -2.58 -14.46
CA TYR A 159 -8.45 -3.35 -14.46
C TYR A 159 -9.55 -2.46 -15.07
N GLU A 160 -10.40 -3.04 -15.91
CA GLU A 160 -11.53 -2.33 -16.52
C GLU A 160 -12.81 -2.65 -15.73
N PHE A 161 -13.33 -1.66 -15.02
CA PHE A 161 -14.63 -1.77 -14.34
C PHE A 161 -15.75 -1.51 -15.35
N GLU A 162 -16.83 -2.27 -15.26
CA GLU A 162 -17.98 -2.13 -16.15
C GLU A 162 -18.79 -0.88 -15.80
N THR A 163 -18.91 -0.58 -14.51
CA THR A 163 -19.76 0.52 -14.02
C THR A 163 -19.12 1.23 -12.82
N LEU A 164 -19.56 2.47 -12.56
CA LEU A 164 -19.18 3.19 -11.35
C LEU A 164 -19.72 2.50 -10.09
N ASP A 165 -20.89 1.88 -10.17
CA ASP A 165 -21.51 1.16 -9.06
C ASP A 165 -20.67 -0.05 -8.64
N GLU A 166 -20.06 -0.77 -9.59
CA GLU A 166 -19.12 -1.87 -9.31
C GLU A 166 -17.94 -1.39 -8.45
N VAL A 167 -17.37 -0.23 -8.76
CA VAL A 167 -16.26 0.35 -7.98
C VAL A 167 -16.72 0.70 -6.56
N GLN A 168 -17.93 1.26 -6.44
CA GLN A 168 -18.51 1.67 -5.17
C GLN A 168 -18.79 0.47 -4.27
N GLU A 169 -19.37 -0.61 -4.81
CA GLU A 169 -19.60 -1.87 -4.11
C GLU A 169 -18.28 -2.52 -3.68
N LEU A 170 -17.28 -2.53 -4.56
CA LEU A 170 -15.96 -3.08 -4.24
C LEU A 170 -15.29 -2.31 -3.10
N LEU A 171 -15.34 -0.98 -3.10
CA LEU A 171 -14.74 -0.16 -2.04
C LEU A 171 -15.46 -0.31 -0.70
N ASN A 172 -16.79 -0.45 -0.72
CA ASN A 172 -17.57 -0.74 0.48
C ASN A 172 -17.20 -2.11 1.05
N LYS A 173 -17.12 -3.13 0.20
CA LYS A 173 -16.66 -4.47 0.60
C LYS A 173 -15.27 -4.41 1.24
N LEU A 174 -14.29 -3.76 0.60
CA LEU A 174 -12.94 -3.61 1.14
C LEU A 174 -12.87 -2.85 2.47
N SER A 175 -13.90 -2.06 2.81
CA SER A 175 -14.01 -1.35 4.09
C SER A 175 -14.73 -2.13 5.18
N GLU A 176 -15.54 -3.13 4.81
CA GLU A 176 -16.38 -3.93 5.70
C GLU A 176 -15.83 -5.35 5.94
N GLU A 177 -14.79 -5.77 5.21
CA GLU A 177 -14.10 -7.04 5.47
C GLU A 177 -13.55 -7.10 6.90
N GLU A 178 -13.42 -8.32 7.44
CA GLU A 178 -12.88 -8.57 8.79
C GLU A 178 -11.52 -7.89 9.01
N THR A 179 -10.72 -7.85 7.96
CA THR A 179 -9.53 -6.99 7.85
C THR A 179 -9.82 -5.86 6.85
N PRO A 180 -10.17 -4.65 7.30
CA PRO A 180 -10.49 -3.55 6.39
C PRO A 180 -9.23 -3.04 5.70
N TYR A 181 -9.23 -3.00 4.37
CA TYR A 181 -8.09 -2.52 3.56
C TYR A 181 -8.17 -1.04 3.21
N VAL A 182 -9.39 -0.50 3.20
CA VAL A 182 -9.67 0.89 2.89
C VAL A 182 -10.66 1.47 3.90
N ARG A 183 -10.71 2.80 3.99
CA ARG A 183 -11.68 3.53 4.81
C ARG A 183 -12.30 4.65 3.99
N LEU A 184 -13.60 4.85 4.19
CA LEU A 184 -14.31 6.02 3.70
C LEU A 184 -14.03 7.23 4.60
N LEU A 185 -13.49 8.30 4.03
CA LEU A 185 -13.26 9.56 4.73
C LEU A 185 -14.56 10.37 4.83
N ALA A 186 -14.61 11.25 5.83
CA ALA A 186 -15.72 12.19 5.97
C ALA A 186 -15.87 13.06 4.71
N LYS A 187 -17.12 13.37 4.33
CA LYS A 187 -17.37 14.27 3.20
C LYS A 187 -16.90 15.68 3.55
N ARG A 188 -16.06 16.25 2.69
CA ARG A 188 -15.62 17.64 2.80
C ARG A 188 -16.78 18.60 2.56
N PRO A 189 -16.84 19.73 3.28
CA PRO A 189 -17.77 20.81 2.96
C PRO A 189 -17.62 21.24 1.49
N GLY A 190 -18.70 21.12 0.71
CA GLY A 190 -18.72 21.50 -0.71
C GLY A 190 -18.31 20.40 -1.71
N GLN A 191 -17.82 19.24 -1.26
CA GLN A 191 -17.65 18.07 -2.14
C GLN A 191 -18.87 17.14 -2.04
N LYS A 192 -19.42 16.75 -3.21
CA LYS A 192 -20.57 15.85 -3.29
C LYS A 192 -20.22 14.39 -3.02
N GLU A 193 -18.99 14.00 -3.36
CA GLU A 193 -18.49 12.63 -3.30
C GLU A 193 -17.51 12.46 -2.13
N ALA A 194 -17.62 11.32 -1.45
CA ALA A 194 -16.68 10.92 -0.41
C ALA A 194 -15.43 10.29 -1.04
N ARG A 195 -14.31 10.34 -0.32
CA ARG A 195 -13.02 9.78 -0.76
C ARG A 195 -12.65 8.57 0.08
N TYR A 196 -11.99 7.60 -0.54
CA TYR A 196 -11.45 6.42 0.11
C TYR A 196 -9.95 6.57 0.30
N ILE A 197 -9.42 6.07 1.41
CA ILE A 197 -7.98 5.95 1.68
C ILE A 197 -7.64 4.49 2.04
N HIS A 198 -6.41 4.05 1.74
CA HIS A 198 -5.93 2.74 2.14
C HIS A 198 -5.52 2.69 3.62
N LEU A 199 -5.46 1.50 4.22
CA LEU A 199 -5.08 1.29 5.63
C LEU A 199 -3.70 0.62 5.83
N PHE A 200 -2.90 0.53 4.77
CA PHE A 200 -1.55 -0.07 4.79
C PHE A 200 -0.44 0.83 5.37
N GLY A 201 -0.76 2.01 5.85
CA GLY A 201 0.19 2.91 6.49
C GLY A 201 -0.54 4.04 7.19
N GLU A 202 0.24 4.87 7.88
CA GLU A 202 -0.31 5.98 8.62
C GLU A 202 -0.91 7.03 7.67
N PHE A 203 -2.05 7.56 8.07
CA PHE A 203 -2.73 8.62 7.34
C PHE A 203 -3.19 9.67 8.34
N ASP A 204 -2.67 10.88 8.19
CA ASP A 204 -3.06 12.04 8.97
C ASP A 204 -4.28 12.69 8.31
N GLU A 205 -5.45 12.42 8.87
CA GLU A 205 -6.72 12.98 8.38
C GLU A 205 -6.82 14.48 8.68
N GLU A 206 -6.19 14.96 9.76
CA GLU A 206 -6.23 16.39 10.13
C GLU A 206 -5.40 17.23 9.14
N ASP A 207 -4.18 16.78 8.81
CA ASP A 207 -3.35 17.43 7.79
C ASP A 207 -3.99 17.34 6.40
N TYR A 208 -4.62 16.19 6.09
CA TYR A 208 -5.34 16.03 4.82
C TYR A 208 -6.53 17.00 4.71
N GLU A 209 -7.30 17.19 5.78
CA GLU A 209 -8.41 18.15 5.81
C GLU A 209 -7.92 19.60 5.76
N ALA A 210 -6.87 19.95 6.51
CA ALA A 210 -6.28 21.29 6.51
C ALA A 210 -5.78 21.73 5.12
N ASN A 211 -5.15 20.82 4.38
CA ASN A 211 -4.64 21.08 3.03
C ASN A 211 -5.72 21.08 1.94
N SER A 212 -6.98 20.83 2.29
CA SER A 212 -8.05 20.55 1.32
C SER A 212 -9.14 21.58 1.19
N ILE A 213 -9.16 22.57 2.06
CA ILE A 213 -10.03 23.73 1.93
C ILE A 213 -9.63 24.37 0.59
N PRO A 214 -10.48 24.33 -0.45
CA PRO A 214 -10.19 25.06 -1.66
C PRO A 214 -10.33 26.53 -1.27
N THR A 215 -9.20 27.20 -1.08
CA THR A 215 -9.18 28.65 -0.99
C THR A 215 -9.69 29.17 -2.33
N THR A 216 -11.00 29.36 -2.46
CA THR A 216 -11.65 30.06 -3.59
C THR A 216 -11.29 31.56 -3.65
N THR A 217 -10.30 31.94 -2.87
CA THR A 217 -9.45 33.12 -3.05
C THR A 217 -8.03 32.59 -2.91
N GLY A 218 -7.14 32.84 -3.86
CA GLY A 218 -5.72 32.88 -3.51
C GLY A 218 -5.56 33.98 -2.46
N SER A 219 -5.65 33.64 -1.18
CA SER A 219 -5.51 34.61 -0.11
C SER A 219 -4.04 34.70 0.23
N SER A 220 -3.49 35.89 0.07
CA SER A 220 -2.10 36.23 0.38
C SER A 220 -1.61 35.67 1.72
N SER A 221 -2.50 35.33 2.66
CA SER A 221 -2.20 34.73 3.96
C SER A 221 -1.40 33.43 3.92
N GLN A 222 -1.66 32.48 3.01
CA GLN A 222 -0.89 31.22 2.96
C GLN A 222 0.50 31.44 2.37
N VAL A 223 0.59 32.27 1.34
CA VAL A 223 1.89 32.68 0.76
C VAL A 223 2.69 33.48 1.79
N GLN A 224 2.04 34.39 2.51
CA GLN A 224 2.66 35.20 3.57
C GLN A 224 3.12 34.35 4.76
N ALA A 225 2.35 33.34 5.17
CA ALA A 225 2.77 32.39 6.22
C ALA A 225 3.96 31.53 5.78
N LEU A 226 3.99 31.12 4.50
CA LEU A 226 5.15 30.41 3.94
C LEU A 226 6.37 31.33 3.82
N GLU A 227 6.21 32.57 3.37
CA GLU A 227 7.28 33.58 3.28
C GLU A 227 7.86 33.90 4.67
N GLU A 228 7.02 34.05 5.69
CA GLU A 228 7.44 34.31 7.07
C GLU A 228 8.21 33.11 7.66
N ARG A 229 7.79 31.89 7.33
CA ARG A 229 8.50 30.67 7.73
C ARG A 229 9.83 30.52 7.00
N VAL A 230 9.89 30.85 5.72
CA VAL A 230 11.14 30.87 4.95
C VAL A 230 12.12 31.91 5.53
N ALA A 231 11.65 33.13 5.80
CA ALA A 231 12.49 34.18 6.39
C ALA A 231 13.05 33.79 7.77
N THR A 232 12.24 33.12 8.58
CA THR A 232 12.68 32.60 9.89
C THR A 232 13.77 31.54 9.71
N LEU A 233 13.55 30.56 8.83
CA LEU A 233 14.52 29.50 8.56
C LEU A 233 15.83 30.03 7.95
N GLU A 234 15.76 31.04 7.08
CA GLU A 234 16.95 31.69 6.52
C GLU A 234 17.77 32.40 7.60
N THR A 235 17.10 33.05 8.55
CA THR A 235 17.76 33.70 9.69
C THR A 235 18.43 32.67 10.60
N GLU A 236 17.71 31.61 10.99
CA GLU A 236 18.25 30.51 11.80
C GLU A 236 19.46 29.86 11.11
N LEU A 237 19.39 29.64 9.79
CA LEU A 237 20.48 29.05 9.02
C LEU A 237 21.69 29.99 8.96
N SER A 238 21.47 31.30 8.83
CA SER A 238 22.56 32.29 8.90
C SER A 238 23.24 32.28 10.27
N THR A 239 22.47 32.32 11.35
CA THR A 239 23.01 32.24 12.71
C THR A 239 23.78 30.96 12.94
N LEU A 240 23.24 29.81 12.53
CA LEU A 240 23.90 28.52 12.68
C LEU A 240 25.21 28.45 11.86
N ARG A 241 25.24 29.05 10.66
CA ARG A 241 26.47 29.16 9.86
C ARG A 241 27.52 30.03 10.54
N GLU A 242 27.13 31.13 11.16
CA GLU A 242 28.06 32.00 11.89
C GLU A 242 28.62 31.32 13.14
N GLU A 243 27.78 30.65 13.92
CA GLU A 243 28.20 29.86 15.08
C GLU A 243 29.13 28.72 14.67
N PHE A 244 28.80 28.01 13.59
CA PHE A 244 29.65 26.96 13.04
C PHE A 244 31.02 27.49 12.61
N ASN A 245 31.06 28.64 11.91
CA ASN A 245 32.31 29.25 11.49
C ASN A 245 33.17 29.73 12.67
N LYS A 246 32.56 30.26 13.74
CA LYS A 246 33.27 30.62 14.98
C LYS A 246 33.86 29.39 15.66
N LEU A 247 33.08 28.32 15.80
CA LEU A 247 33.56 27.06 16.39
C LEU A 247 34.72 26.48 15.58
N MET A 248 34.63 26.51 14.24
CA MET A 248 35.71 26.06 13.36
C MET A 248 36.98 26.90 13.49
N ALA A 249 36.87 28.20 13.75
CA ALA A 249 38.01 29.09 13.97
C ALA A 249 38.64 28.93 15.37
N GLU A 250 37.87 28.54 16.38
CA GLU A 250 38.40 28.21 17.72
C GLU A 250 39.10 26.84 17.77
N LEU A 251 38.75 25.95 16.84
CA LEU A 251 39.34 24.61 16.70
C LEU A 251 40.52 24.55 15.73
N SER A 252 40.82 25.64 15.01
CA SER A 252 41.98 25.79 14.12
C SER A 252 43.14 26.51 14.79
#